data_AF-A0A2V2X6L2-F1
#
_entry.id   AF-A0A2V2X6L2-F1
#
_cell.length_a   1.000
_cell.length_b   1.000
_cell.length_c   1.000
_cell.angle_alpha   90.00
_cell.angle_beta   90.00
_cell.angle_gamma   90.00
#
_symmetry.space_group_name_H-M   'P 1'
#
loop_
_entity.id
_entity.type
_entity.pdbx_description
1 polymer ?
#
loop_
_entity_poly.entity_id
_entity_poly.type
_entity_poly.pdbx_seq_one_letter_code
_entity_poly.pdbx_strand_id
1 'polypeptide(L)'
;MRRYVCLPFYRKKHLTKWSGVFFWEALNKGDSKTISAALMGARLSSITQQITTAEACAVLLKSAGEDWEAKLVDNFPFATVTRCNLVHVALAQKRWDVAVELLRNVRINRSDVMTLWPLIEELDWEKVLLLISACPKNSVPFDLALRHILRGGCSLQYLAEHLENARVLGDADVVAPLLAHAVEIGDWDFVARGMEHLVDIGQITQPAREVFEHMGKIHGMETVCARLEEHRIPLHHVTVENLESLRL
;
A
#
# COMPACT_ATOMS: atom_id res chain seq x y z
N MET A 1 10.79 13.30 -23.28
CA MET A 1 11.69 13.69 -22.17
C MET A 1 11.01 14.78 -21.34
N ARG A 2 10.22 14.43 -20.32
CA ARG A 2 9.59 15.40 -19.42
C ARG A 2 10.49 15.55 -18.19
N ARG A 3 11.16 16.70 -18.08
CA ARG A 3 11.89 17.13 -16.88
C ARG A 3 10.84 17.51 -15.82
N TYR A 4 10.86 16.85 -14.67
CA TYR A 4 10.14 17.32 -13.49
C TYR A 4 10.86 18.57 -12.99
N VAL A 5 10.19 19.72 -13.13
CA VAL A 5 10.65 21.01 -12.61
C VAL A 5 10.27 21.07 -11.14
N CYS A 6 11.26 21.09 -10.26
CA CYS A 6 11.09 21.47 -8.85
C CYS A 6 10.58 22.91 -8.77
N LEU A 7 9.37 23.11 -8.25
CA LEU A 7 8.87 24.43 -7.87
C LEU A 7 9.45 24.84 -6.49
N PRO A 8 9.85 26.11 -6.30
CA PRO A 8 10.42 26.58 -5.03
C PRO A 8 9.30 27.13 -4.13
N PHE A 9 9.06 26.51 -2.98
CA PHE A 9 8.26 27.10 -1.90
C PHE A 9 9.12 27.34 -0.66
N TYR A 10 9.65 28.56 -0.57
CA TYR A 10 10.18 29.14 0.66
C TYR A 10 9.08 29.96 1.34
N ARG A 11 8.62 29.55 2.54
CA ARG A 11 8.39 30.41 3.73
C ARG A 11 7.66 29.67 4.86
N LYS A 12 8.44 29.18 5.82
CA LYS A 12 8.24 29.41 7.27
C LYS A 12 9.58 29.18 7.99
N LYS A 13 10.07 30.23 8.65
CA LYS A 13 11.36 30.32 9.34
C LYS A 13 11.37 29.37 10.56
N HIS A 14 12.50 28.65 10.74
CA HIS A 14 12.89 27.83 11.91
C HIS A 14 12.45 26.35 12.01
N LEU A 15 12.17 25.67 10.91
CA LEU A 15 12.23 24.20 10.87
C LEU A 15 13.29 23.76 9.84
N THR A 16 14.52 23.59 10.35
CA THR A 16 15.51 22.59 9.92
C THR A 16 15.71 22.36 8.41
N LYS A 17 16.60 23.16 7.78
CA LYS A 17 17.18 22.85 6.46
C LYS A 17 18.27 21.78 6.60
N TRP A 18 17.89 20.51 6.78
CA TRP A 18 18.86 19.42 6.66
C TRP A 18 18.80 18.88 5.23
N SER A 19 19.80 19.16 4.41
CA SER A 19 19.90 18.54 3.08
C SER A 19 20.08 17.02 3.23
N GLY A 20 19.60 16.25 2.25
CA GLY A 20 19.84 14.80 2.23
C GLY A 20 21.31 14.44 2.29
N VAL A 21 22.16 15.24 1.66
CA VAL A 21 23.61 15.07 1.65
C VAL A 21 24.19 15.08 3.07
N PHE A 22 23.83 16.08 3.88
CA PHE A 22 24.36 16.21 5.24
C PHE A 22 23.95 15.05 6.14
N PHE A 23 22.77 14.46 5.92
CA PHE A 23 22.33 13.30 6.67
C PHE A 23 23.14 12.05 6.37
N TRP A 24 23.32 11.74 5.08
CA TRP A 24 24.10 10.57 4.67
C TRP A 24 25.58 10.70 5.04
N GLU A 25 26.14 11.91 4.92
CA GLU A 25 27.51 12.18 5.37
C GLU A 25 27.65 12.06 6.89
N ALA A 26 26.67 12.56 7.66
CA ALA A 26 26.66 12.41 9.11
C ALA A 26 26.54 10.94 9.54
N LEU A 27 25.72 10.14 8.84
CA LEU A 27 25.68 8.69 9.04
C LEU A 27 27.04 8.04 8.76
N ASN A 28 27.71 8.43 7.67
CA ASN A 28 29.01 7.89 7.31
C ASN A 28 30.11 8.23 8.33
N LYS A 29 30.05 9.42 8.94
CA LYS A 29 31.01 9.88 9.95
C LYS A 29 30.64 9.49 11.38
N GLY A 30 29.47 8.90 11.61
CA GLY A 30 28.96 8.61 12.95
C GLY A 30 28.59 9.84 13.78
N ASP A 31 28.23 10.96 13.14
CA ASP A 31 27.81 12.19 13.83
C ASP A 31 26.36 12.07 14.34
N SER A 32 26.23 11.49 15.52
CA SER A 32 24.94 11.22 16.18
C SER A 32 24.09 12.48 16.40
N LYS A 33 24.72 13.64 16.62
CA LYS A 33 24.02 14.91 16.84
C LYS A 33 23.32 15.37 15.56
N THR A 34 24.02 15.33 14.44
CA THR A 34 23.46 15.72 13.14
C THR A 34 22.42 14.72 12.66
N ILE A 35 22.64 13.42 12.85
CA ILE A 35 21.66 12.36 12.54
C ILE A 35 20.36 12.59 13.31
N SER A 36 20.43 12.75 14.64
CA SER A 36 19.24 12.96 15.47
C SER A 36 18.51 14.26 15.08
N ALA A 37 19.24 15.35 14.81
CA ALA A 37 18.65 16.61 14.39
C ALA A 37 17.93 16.50 13.03
N ALA A 38 18.47 15.75 12.08
CA ALA A 38 17.84 15.47 10.79
C ALA A 38 16.56 14.65 10.94
N LEU A 39 16.59 13.58 11.75
CA LEU A 39 15.43 12.71 11.98
C LEU A 39 14.31 13.41 12.77
N MET A 40 14.66 14.27 13.73
CA MET A 40 13.68 15.16 14.38
C MET A 40 13.01 16.11 13.36
N GLY A 41 13.78 16.64 12.41
CA GLY A 41 13.26 17.45 11.29
C GLY A 41 12.28 16.66 10.40
N ALA A 42 12.55 15.37 10.19
CA ALA A 42 11.64 14.41 9.55
C ALA A 42 10.46 13.96 10.46
N ARG A 43 10.29 14.63 11.62
CA ARG A 43 9.24 14.40 12.61
C ARG A 43 9.29 13.02 13.28
N LEU A 44 10.45 12.35 13.35
CA LEU A 44 10.60 11.17 14.21
C LEU A 44 10.88 11.65 15.64
N SER A 45 9.84 11.68 16.48
CA SER A 45 9.94 12.23 17.84
C SER A 45 10.41 11.23 18.89
N SER A 46 10.19 9.92 18.67
CA SER A 46 10.67 8.89 19.60
C SER A 46 12.14 8.57 19.34
N ILE A 47 12.93 8.50 20.41
CA ILE A 47 14.35 8.10 20.36
C ILE A 47 14.48 6.70 19.73
N THR A 48 13.62 5.76 20.10
CA THR A 48 13.62 4.40 19.53
C THR A 48 13.41 4.44 18.02
N GLN A 49 12.42 5.22 17.54
CA GLN A 49 12.18 5.37 16.10
C GLN A 49 13.37 6.00 15.38
N GLN A 50 14.02 7.00 16.00
CA GLN A 50 15.22 7.62 15.44
C GLN A 50 16.38 6.62 15.33
N ILE A 51 16.63 5.81 16.37
CA ILE A 51 17.68 4.80 16.38
C ILE A 51 17.41 3.75 15.30
N THR A 52 16.24 3.13 15.28
CA THR A 52 15.91 2.08 14.30
C THR A 52 15.93 2.60 12.87
N THR A 53 15.47 3.84 12.65
CA THR A 53 15.56 4.48 11.32
C THR A 53 17.00 4.76 10.92
N ALA A 54 17.85 5.23 11.85
CA ALA A 54 19.27 5.45 11.58
C ALA A 54 19.99 4.12 11.28
N GLU A 55 19.68 3.05 12.00
CA GLU A 55 20.23 1.71 11.76
C GLU A 55 19.82 1.18 10.38
N ALA A 56 18.54 1.30 10.03
CA ALA A 56 18.03 0.95 8.70
C ALA A 56 18.75 1.75 7.59
N CYS A 57 18.96 3.06 7.78
CA CYS A 57 19.72 3.89 6.84
C CYS A 57 21.21 3.53 6.81
N ALA A 58 21.82 3.15 7.93
CA ALA A 58 23.20 2.69 7.98
C ALA A 58 23.41 1.40 7.16
N VAL A 59 22.41 0.53 7.12
CA VAL A 59 22.41 -0.65 6.23
C VAL A 59 22.43 -0.24 4.76
N LEU A 60 21.66 0.78 4.35
CA LEU A 60 21.68 1.31 2.98
C LEU A 60 23.05 1.90 2.64
N LEU A 61 23.59 2.71 3.55
CA LEU A 61 24.91 3.32 3.41
C LEU A 61 26.00 2.26 3.24
N LYS A 62 26.01 1.25 4.12
CA LYS A 62 26.95 0.13 4.06
C LYS A 62 26.84 -0.65 2.74
N SER A 63 25.63 -0.86 2.24
CA SER A 63 25.43 -1.56 0.95
C SER A 63 25.81 -0.72 -0.27
N ALA A 64 25.74 0.60 -0.17
CA ALA A 64 26.16 1.47 -1.25
C ALA A 64 27.69 1.51 -1.43
N GLY A 65 28.44 1.30 -0.33
CA GLY A 65 29.91 1.19 -0.35
C GLY A 65 30.61 2.54 -0.51
N GLU A 66 31.78 2.54 -1.15
CA GLU A 66 32.55 3.78 -1.41
C GLU A 66 31.80 4.77 -2.31
N ASP A 67 30.96 4.27 -3.23
CA ASP A 67 30.13 5.07 -4.15
C ASP A 67 28.81 5.56 -3.51
N TRP A 68 28.73 5.63 -2.19
CA TRP A 68 27.46 5.93 -1.52
C TRP A 68 26.89 7.29 -1.90
N GLU A 69 27.73 8.29 -2.15
CA GLU A 69 27.29 9.63 -2.54
C GLU A 69 26.54 9.58 -3.87
N ALA A 70 27.13 8.97 -4.90
CA ALA A 70 26.47 8.79 -6.18
C ALA A 70 25.17 7.96 -6.06
N LYS A 71 25.20 6.86 -5.30
CA LYS A 71 24.08 5.92 -5.18
C LYS A 71 22.92 6.43 -4.32
N LEU A 72 23.18 7.17 -3.25
CA LEU A 72 22.17 7.56 -2.25
C LEU A 72 21.81 9.05 -2.30
N VAL A 73 22.70 9.89 -2.82
CA VAL A 73 22.53 11.34 -2.87
C VAL A 73 22.23 11.80 -4.30
N ASP A 74 23.11 11.52 -5.25
CA ASP A 74 23.01 12.10 -6.60
C ASP A 74 21.83 11.53 -7.39
N ASN A 75 21.55 10.24 -7.23
CA ASN A 75 20.41 9.57 -7.84
C ASN A 75 19.07 9.91 -7.16
N PHE A 76 19.12 10.39 -5.92
CA PHE A 76 17.93 10.72 -5.12
C PHE A 76 18.07 12.10 -4.48
N PRO A 77 18.22 13.17 -5.28
CA PRO A 77 18.53 14.49 -4.75
C PRO A 77 17.29 15.06 -4.09
N PHE A 78 17.25 15.03 -2.76
CA PHE A 78 16.20 15.68 -1.99
C PHE A 78 16.76 16.82 -1.13
N ALA A 79 16.04 17.94 -1.16
CA ALA A 79 16.43 19.14 -0.41
C ALA A 79 16.28 18.97 1.11
N THR A 80 15.44 18.02 1.55
CA THR A 80 15.19 17.74 2.97
C THR A 80 14.95 16.27 3.26
N VAL A 81 15.53 15.75 4.35
CA VAL A 81 15.24 14.40 4.85
C VAL A 81 13.77 14.32 5.29
N THR A 82 13.03 13.39 4.70
CA THR A 82 11.65 13.07 5.09
C THR A 82 11.51 11.56 5.21
N ARG A 83 10.50 11.10 5.95
CA ARG A 83 10.19 9.67 6.10
C ARG A 83 9.99 8.98 4.76
N CYS A 84 9.18 9.60 3.89
CA CYS A 84 8.88 9.08 2.55
C CYS A 84 10.13 9.01 1.66
N ASN A 85 11.01 10.03 1.71
CA ASN A 85 12.26 10.03 0.93
C ASN A 85 13.19 8.88 1.34
N LEU A 86 13.28 8.54 2.63
CA LEU A 86 14.10 7.41 3.09
C LEU A 86 13.57 6.07 2.58
N VAL A 87 12.25 5.86 2.60
CA VAL A 87 11.60 4.66 2.03
C VAL A 87 11.81 4.60 0.52
N HIS A 88 11.68 5.74 -0.17
CA HIS A 88 11.92 5.85 -1.61
C HIS A 88 13.36 5.41 -1.98
N VAL A 89 14.37 5.90 -1.25
CA VAL A 89 15.76 5.48 -1.47
C VAL A 89 15.94 3.98 -1.22
N ALA A 90 15.33 3.43 -0.17
CA ALA A 90 15.42 1.99 0.12
C ALA A 90 14.83 1.14 -1.02
N LEU A 91 13.63 1.48 -1.50
CA LEU A 91 12.97 0.78 -2.60
C LEU A 91 13.75 0.90 -3.91
N ALA A 92 14.25 2.09 -4.24
CA ALA A 92 15.00 2.32 -5.47
C ALA A 92 16.38 1.62 -5.47
N GLN A 93 16.96 1.38 -4.29
CA GLN A 93 18.14 0.53 -4.10
C GLN A 93 17.80 -0.97 -4.07
N LYS A 94 16.56 -1.36 -4.37
CA LYS A 94 16.04 -2.74 -4.32
C LYS A 94 16.18 -3.38 -2.93
N ARG A 95 16.24 -2.56 -1.88
CA ARG A 95 16.30 -2.98 -0.47
C ARG A 95 14.91 -2.93 0.16
N TRP A 96 14.05 -3.83 -0.30
CA TRP A 96 12.69 -3.98 0.20
C TRP A 96 12.66 -4.33 1.70
N ASP A 97 13.65 -5.08 2.18
CA ASP A 97 13.83 -5.46 3.59
C ASP A 97 13.99 -4.21 4.47
N VAL A 98 14.83 -3.28 4.03
CA VAL A 98 15.01 -1.99 4.69
C VAL A 98 13.76 -1.12 4.58
N ALA A 99 13.10 -1.11 3.42
CA ALA A 99 11.86 -0.37 3.24
C ALA A 99 10.75 -0.85 4.20
N VAL A 100 10.59 -2.16 4.39
CA VAL A 100 9.66 -2.74 5.39
C VAL A 100 10.00 -2.24 6.80
N GLU A 101 11.27 -2.27 7.19
CA GLU A 101 11.68 -1.83 8.53
C GLU A 101 11.46 -0.33 8.73
N LEU A 102 11.75 0.49 7.71
CA LEU A 102 11.43 1.91 7.74
C LEU A 102 9.91 2.14 7.91
N LEU A 103 9.07 1.44 7.13
CA LEU A 103 7.61 1.56 7.19
C LEU A 103 7.03 1.20 8.57
N ARG A 104 7.59 0.21 9.26
CA ARG A 104 7.19 -0.13 10.64
C ARG A 104 7.43 1.00 11.63
N ASN A 105 8.46 1.80 11.39
CA ASN A 105 8.92 2.85 12.31
C ASN A 105 8.42 4.24 11.92
N VAL A 106 8.01 4.43 10.67
CA VAL A 106 7.58 5.72 10.13
C VAL A 106 6.12 5.71 9.71
N ARG A 107 5.36 6.70 10.21
CA ARG A 107 3.99 6.92 9.71
C ARG A 107 4.05 7.64 8.37
N ILE A 108 3.56 6.97 7.34
CA ILE A 108 3.25 7.52 6.03
C ILE A 108 1.73 7.50 5.81
N ASN A 109 1.24 8.30 4.87
CA ASN A 109 -0.18 8.36 4.50
C ASN A 109 -0.42 7.71 3.12
N ARG A 110 -1.70 7.64 2.69
CA ARG A 110 -2.04 7.07 1.39
C ARG A 110 -1.35 7.76 0.21
N SER A 111 -1.23 9.09 0.21
CA SER A 111 -0.54 9.80 -0.88
C SER A 111 0.97 9.50 -0.95
N ASP A 112 1.60 9.28 0.20
CA ASP A 112 3.00 8.84 0.26
C ASP A 112 3.13 7.45 -0.37
N VAL A 113 2.28 6.49 0.01
CA VAL A 113 2.27 5.13 -0.58
C VAL A 113 2.03 5.19 -2.08
N MET A 114 1.08 6.01 -2.55
CA MET A 114 0.82 6.19 -3.98
C MET A 114 2.02 6.76 -4.74
N THR A 115 2.83 7.62 -4.10
CA THR A 115 4.07 8.14 -4.69
C THR A 115 5.15 7.06 -4.78
N LEU A 116 5.19 6.14 -3.81
CA LEU A 116 6.10 5.00 -3.78
C LEU A 116 5.65 3.84 -4.67
N TRP A 117 4.36 3.79 -5.04
CA TRP A 117 3.74 2.68 -5.74
C TRP A 117 4.48 2.20 -6.99
N PRO A 118 5.00 3.08 -7.88
CA PRO A 118 5.75 2.64 -9.06
C PRO A 118 6.97 1.77 -8.75
N LEU A 119 7.60 1.95 -7.58
CA LEU A 119 8.71 1.08 -7.15
C LEU A 119 8.23 -0.17 -6.41
N ILE A 120 7.06 -0.08 -5.75
CA ILE A 120 6.46 -1.20 -5.01
C ILE A 120 5.92 -2.24 -6.00
N GLU A 121 5.26 -1.82 -7.07
CA GLU A 121 4.67 -2.74 -8.07
C GLU A 121 5.71 -3.50 -8.90
N GLU A 122 6.96 -3.04 -8.94
CA GLU A 122 8.07 -3.80 -9.54
C GLU A 122 8.48 -5.03 -8.72
N LEU A 123 7.99 -5.16 -7.48
CA LEU A 123 8.32 -6.27 -6.59
C LEU A 123 7.31 -7.42 -6.71
N ASP A 124 7.81 -8.63 -6.42
CA ASP A 124 6.97 -9.82 -6.30
C ASP A 124 5.92 -9.65 -5.19
N TRP A 125 4.81 -10.38 -5.33
CA TRP A 125 3.65 -10.22 -4.46
C TRP A 125 3.98 -10.46 -2.97
N GLU A 126 4.89 -11.38 -2.63
CA GLU A 126 5.26 -11.64 -1.23
C GLU A 126 5.87 -10.40 -0.59
N LYS A 127 6.71 -9.69 -1.35
CA LYS A 127 7.38 -8.47 -0.89
C LYS A 127 6.37 -7.33 -0.75
N VAL A 128 5.45 -7.19 -1.70
CA VAL A 128 4.36 -6.21 -1.64
C VAL A 128 3.48 -6.47 -0.42
N LEU A 129 3.12 -7.72 -0.14
CA LEU A 129 2.34 -8.11 1.03
C LEU A 129 3.02 -7.70 2.34
N LEU A 130 4.33 -7.91 2.45
CA LEU A 130 5.13 -7.50 3.61
C LEU A 130 5.19 -5.96 3.75
N LEU A 131 5.35 -5.23 2.65
CA LEU A 131 5.37 -3.76 2.64
C LEU A 131 4.03 -3.17 3.09
N ILE A 132 2.91 -3.63 2.51
CA ILE A 132 1.59 -3.10 2.90
C ILE A 132 1.22 -3.50 4.33
N SER A 133 1.68 -4.66 4.81
CA SER A 133 1.48 -5.08 6.20
C SER A 133 2.28 -4.24 7.20
N ALA A 134 3.35 -3.59 6.75
CA ALA A 134 4.12 -2.63 7.55
C ALA A 134 3.51 -1.22 7.55
N CYS A 135 2.57 -0.93 6.65
CA CYS A 135 1.90 0.36 6.56
C CYS A 135 0.72 0.47 7.55
N PRO A 136 0.35 1.69 7.98
CA PRO A 136 -0.94 1.92 8.63
C PRO A 136 -2.09 1.53 7.68
N LYS A 137 -3.11 0.84 8.19
CA LYS A 137 -4.26 0.34 7.40
C LYS A 137 -4.87 1.38 6.46
N ASN A 138 -5.13 2.58 6.98
CA ASN A 138 -5.72 3.70 6.24
C ASN A 138 -4.81 4.31 5.15
N SER A 139 -3.55 3.88 5.09
CA SER A 139 -2.57 4.36 4.12
C SER A 139 -2.40 3.40 2.95
N VAL A 140 -2.88 2.16 3.06
CA VAL A 140 -2.75 1.15 2.01
C VAL A 140 -3.79 1.39 0.92
N PRO A 141 -3.39 1.50 -0.37
CA PRO A 141 -4.30 1.43 -1.49
C PRO A 141 -4.69 -0.02 -1.78
N PHE A 142 -5.61 -0.57 -0.98
CA PHE A 142 -5.99 -1.99 -1.06
C PHE A 142 -6.51 -2.41 -2.44
N ASP A 143 -7.20 -1.52 -3.14
CA ASP A 143 -7.66 -1.72 -4.52
C ASP A 143 -6.51 -2.04 -5.50
N LEU A 144 -5.38 -1.34 -5.38
CA LEU A 144 -4.20 -1.58 -6.21
C LEU A 144 -3.37 -2.75 -5.66
N ALA A 145 -3.16 -2.78 -4.35
CA ALA A 145 -2.24 -3.72 -3.74
C ALA A 145 -2.75 -5.15 -3.77
N LEU A 146 -4.02 -5.37 -3.43
CA LEU A 146 -4.60 -6.72 -3.45
C LEU A 146 -4.69 -7.24 -4.88
N ARG A 147 -5.03 -6.38 -5.85
CA ARG A 147 -5.02 -6.77 -7.27
C ARG A 147 -3.63 -7.19 -7.74
N HIS A 148 -2.59 -6.45 -7.39
CA HIS A 148 -1.20 -6.81 -7.71
C HIS A 148 -0.82 -8.15 -7.09
N ILE A 149 -1.16 -8.33 -5.80
CA ILE A 149 -0.82 -9.54 -5.05
C ILE A 149 -1.50 -10.78 -5.64
N LEU A 150 -2.80 -10.69 -5.93
CA LEU A 150 -3.57 -11.79 -6.52
C LEU A 150 -3.08 -12.13 -7.93
N ARG A 151 -2.85 -11.12 -8.79
CA ARG A 151 -2.31 -11.34 -10.14
C ARG A 151 -0.86 -11.85 -10.13
N GLY A 152 -0.12 -11.59 -9.07
CA GLY A 152 1.20 -12.15 -8.83
C GLY A 152 1.21 -13.64 -8.48
N GLY A 153 0.04 -14.27 -8.28
CA GLY A 153 -0.09 -15.70 -8.00
C GLY A 153 -0.34 -16.03 -6.52
N CYS A 154 -0.58 -15.03 -5.67
CA CYS A 154 -1.03 -15.28 -4.30
C CYS A 154 -2.40 -15.96 -4.31
N SER A 155 -2.56 -17.06 -3.56
CA SER A 155 -3.86 -17.71 -3.45
C SER A 155 -4.85 -16.81 -2.71
N LEU A 156 -6.10 -16.82 -3.18
CA LEU A 156 -7.18 -16.03 -2.60
C LEU A 156 -7.40 -16.39 -1.12
N GLN A 157 -7.36 -17.69 -0.80
CA GLN A 157 -7.51 -18.18 0.57
C GLN A 157 -6.41 -17.67 1.50
N TYR A 158 -5.13 -17.78 1.10
CA TYR A 158 -4.01 -17.31 1.91
C TYR A 158 -4.11 -15.80 2.17
N LEU A 159 -4.46 -15.03 1.14
CA LEU A 159 -4.61 -13.58 1.27
C LEU A 159 -5.78 -13.22 2.20
N ALA A 160 -6.91 -13.89 2.07
CA ALA A 160 -8.07 -13.68 2.94
C ALA A 160 -7.74 -13.95 4.42
N GLU A 161 -7.08 -15.08 4.71
CA GLU A 161 -6.64 -15.44 6.07
C GLU A 161 -5.66 -14.40 6.65
N HIS A 162 -4.71 -13.91 5.82
CA HIS A 162 -3.79 -12.86 6.24
C HIS A 162 -4.52 -11.53 6.57
N LEU A 163 -5.48 -11.13 5.74
CA LEU A 163 -6.28 -9.92 5.93
C LEU A 163 -7.25 -10.03 7.12
N GLU A 164 -7.75 -11.23 7.40
CA GLU A 164 -8.55 -11.53 8.59
C GLU A 164 -7.71 -11.36 9.86
N ASN A 165 -6.51 -11.94 9.88
CA ASN A 165 -5.56 -11.79 10.98
C ASN A 165 -5.16 -10.33 11.20
N ALA A 166 -5.02 -9.57 10.11
CA ALA A 166 -4.79 -8.13 10.16
C ALA A 166 -6.04 -7.33 10.59
N ARG A 167 -7.22 -7.95 10.68
CA ARG A 167 -8.52 -7.33 11.01
C ARG A 167 -8.85 -6.16 10.08
N VAL A 168 -8.75 -6.39 8.77
CA VAL A 168 -9.07 -5.38 7.74
C VAL A 168 -10.25 -5.78 6.86
N LEU A 169 -10.78 -7.00 6.99
CA LEU A 169 -11.95 -7.45 6.24
C LEU A 169 -13.26 -6.73 6.62
N GLY A 170 -13.26 -5.90 7.67
CA GLY A 170 -14.41 -5.03 7.99
C GLY A 170 -14.60 -3.85 7.03
N ASP A 171 -13.72 -3.69 6.04
CA ASP A 171 -13.70 -2.59 5.09
C ASP A 171 -14.07 -3.09 3.68
N ALA A 172 -15.08 -2.47 3.07
CA ALA A 172 -15.52 -2.82 1.72
C ALA A 172 -14.42 -2.62 0.67
N ASP A 173 -13.52 -1.65 0.86
CA ASP A 173 -12.38 -1.40 -0.03
C ASP A 173 -11.36 -2.55 -0.04
N VAL A 174 -11.38 -3.39 1.00
CA VAL A 174 -10.54 -4.58 1.14
C VAL A 174 -11.25 -5.81 0.59
N VAL A 175 -12.55 -5.95 0.85
CA VAL A 175 -13.35 -7.11 0.41
C VAL A 175 -13.61 -7.07 -1.10
N ALA A 176 -13.85 -5.88 -1.65
CA ALA A 176 -14.20 -5.70 -3.05
C ALA A 176 -13.17 -6.26 -4.04
N PRO A 177 -11.84 -6.02 -3.89
CA PRO A 177 -10.84 -6.62 -4.76
C PRO A 177 -10.77 -8.15 -4.65
N LEU A 178 -11.02 -8.72 -3.47
CA LEU A 178 -11.04 -10.18 -3.26
C LEU A 178 -12.22 -10.81 -4.00
N LEU A 179 -13.41 -10.22 -3.86
CA LEU A 179 -14.62 -10.66 -4.56
C LEU A 179 -14.50 -10.53 -6.07
N ALA A 180 -13.93 -9.42 -6.57
CA ALA A 180 -13.70 -9.23 -7.99
C ALA A 180 -12.80 -10.34 -8.56
N HIS A 181 -11.72 -10.68 -7.85
CA HIS A 181 -10.83 -11.76 -8.27
C HIS A 181 -11.49 -13.14 -8.17
N ALA A 182 -12.30 -13.39 -7.14
CA ALA A 182 -13.08 -14.62 -7.02
C ALA A 182 -14.00 -14.85 -8.22
N VAL A 183 -14.65 -13.78 -8.70
CA VAL A 183 -15.44 -13.80 -9.94
C VAL A 183 -14.56 -14.09 -11.15
N GLU A 184 -13.40 -13.44 -11.28
CA GLU A 184 -12.46 -13.66 -12.39
C GLU A 184 -12.02 -15.13 -12.52
N ILE A 185 -11.79 -15.83 -11.39
CA ILE A 185 -11.35 -17.23 -11.37
C ILE A 185 -12.50 -18.24 -11.27
N GLY A 186 -13.75 -17.78 -11.17
CA GLY A 186 -14.93 -18.64 -11.02
C GLY A 186 -15.06 -19.34 -9.66
N ASP A 187 -14.49 -18.77 -8.59
CA ASP A 187 -14.65 -19.30 -7.22
C ASP A 187 -15.99 -18.83 -6.62
N TRP A 188 -17.07 -19.47 -7.05
CA TRP A 188 -18.43 -19.10 -6.67
C TRP A 188 -18.73 -19.36 -5.18
N ASP A 189 -18.06 -20.32 -4.56
CA ASP A 189 -18.18 -20.59 -3.12
C ASP A 189 -17.58 -19.45 -2.29
N PHE A 190 -16.45 -18.88 -2.74
CA PHE A 190 -15.90 -17.67 -2.14
C PHE A 190 -16.82 -16.47 -2.38
N VAL A 191 -17.38 -16.30 -3.59
CA VAL A 191 -18.34 -15.22 -3.88
C VAL A 191 -19.56 -15.30 -2.95
N ALA A 192 -20.16 -16.48 -2.78
CA ALA A 192 -21.32 -16.66 -1.91
C ALA A 192 -21.04 -16.27 -0.45
N ARG A 193 -19.90 -16.71 0.10
CA ARG A 193 -19.46 -16.33 1.46
C ARG A 193 -19.11 -14.84 1.56
N GLY A 194 -18.47 -14.28 0.55
CA GLY A 194 -18.13 -12.86 0.53
C GLY A 194 -19.36 -11.96 0.42
N MET A 195 -20.42 -12.38 -0.28
CA MET A 195 -21.70 -11.67 -0.30
C MET A 195 -22.39 -11.68 1.06
N GLU A 196 -22.33 -12.78 1.81
CA GLU A 196 -22.80 -12.83 3.20
C GLU A 196 -22.00 -11.88 4.09
N HIS A 197 -20.67 -11.90 3.96
CA HIS A 197 -19.79 -10.99 4.70
C HIS A 197 -20.05 -9.50 4.37
N LEU A 198 -20.39 -9.17 3.12
CA LEU A 198 -20.79 -7.81 2.73
C LEU A 198 -22.08 -7.35 3.45
N VAL A 199 -22.99 -8.27 3.75
CA VAL A 199 -24.17 -7.98 4.59
C VAL A 199 -23.74 -7.75 6.04
N ASP A 200 -22.85 -8.59 6.57
CA ASP A 200 -22.37 -8.49 7.96
C ASP A 200 -21.68 -7.16 8.27
N ILE A 201 -20.90 -6.63 7.31
CA ILE A 201 -20.25 -5.32 7.44
C ILE A 201 -21.19 -4.15 7.07
N GLY A 202 -22.44 -4.44 6.70
CA GLY A 202 -23.47 -3.45 6.38
C GLY A 202 -23.29 -2.75 5.03
N GLN A 203 -22.48 -3.32 4.13
CA GLN A 203 -22.19 -2.74 2.82
C GLN A 203 -23.31 -3.01 1.80
N ILE A 204 -23.96 -4.16 1.87
CA ILE A 204 -25.17 -4.48 1.09
C ILE A 204 -26.29 -4.92 2.03
N THR A 205 -27.53 -4.90 1.53
CA THR A 205 -28.70 -5.30 2.32
C THR A 205 -28.97 -6.80 2.19
N GLN A 206 -29.54 -7.42 3.25
CA GLN A 206 -29.98 -8.82 3.22
C GLN A 206 -30.90 -9.14 2.03
N PRO A 207 -31.93 -8.31 1.69
CA PRO A 207 -32.75 -8.56 0.51
C PRO A 207 -31.97 -8.56 -0.81
N ALA A 208 -31.00 -7.66 -0.97
CA ALA A 208 -30.16 -7.64 -2.17
C ALA A 208 -29.35 -8.93 -2.32
N ARG A 209 -28.81 -9.47 -1.22
CA ARG A 209 -28.11 -10.76 -1.20
C ARG A 209 -29.03 -11.93 -1.55
N GLU A 210 -30.25 -11.97 -1.01
CA GLU A 210 -31.24 -13.01 -1.30
C GLU A 210 -31.68 -13.01 -2.77
N VAL A 211 -31.93 -11.82 -3.34
CA VAL A 211 -32.26 -11.68 -4.77
C VAL A 211 -31.09 -12.13 -5.64
N PHE A 212 -29.86 -11.72 -5.31
CA PHE A 212 -28.66 -12.14 -6.02
C PHE A 212 -28.51 -13.67 -6.01
N GLU A 213 -28.67 -14.31 -4.86
CA GLU A 213 -28.60 -15.76 -4.73
C GLU A 213 -29.72 -16.46 -5.53
N HIS A 214 -30.94 -15.93 -5.49
CA HIS A 214 -32.06 -16.47 -6.24
C HIS A 214 -31.83 -16.38 -7.76
N MET A 215 -31.37 -15.24 -8.25
CA MET A 215 -31.00 -15.07 -9.66
C MET A 215 -29.86 -16.02 -10.05
N GLY A 216 -28.87 -16.20 -9.18
CA GLY A 216 -27.78 -17.16 -9.38
C GLY A 216 -28.27 -18.61 -9.51
N LYS A 217 -29.32 -18.99 -8.76
CA LYS A 217 -29.94 -20.33 -8.87
C LYS A 217 -30.72 -20.54 -10.16
N ILE A 218 -31.32 -19.48 -10.72
CA ILE A 218 -32.13 -19.56 -11.95
C ILE A 218 -31.26 -19.47 -13.21
N HIS A 219 -30.39 -18.45 -13.28
CA HIS A 219 -29.66 -18.09 -14.49
C HIS A 219 -28.19 -18.55 -14.47
N GLY A 220 -27.69 -19.01 -13.31
CA GLY A 220 -26.28 -19.32 -13.08
C GLY A 220 -25.50 -18.11 -12.55
N MET A 221 -24.64 -18.34 -11.56
CA MET A 221 -23.86 -17.29 -10.89
C MET A 221 -22.94 -16.54 -11.85
N GLU A 222 -22.32 -17.26 -12.78
CA GLU A 222 -21.47 -16.70 -13.82
C GLU A 222 -22.21 -15.67 -14.68
N THR A 223 -23.44 -15.99 -15.13
CA THR A 223 -24.24 -15.09 -15.97
C THR A 223 -24.68 -13.84 -15.22
N VAL A 224 -25.06 -13.98 -13.94
CA VAL A 224 -25.43 -12.83 -13.10
C VAL A 224 -24.23 -11.89 -12.90
N CYS A 225 -23.07 -12.44 -12.53
CA CYS A 225 -21.85 -11.68 -12.31
C CYS A 225 -21.36 -11.00 -13.61
N ALA A 226 -21.42 -11.68 -14.75
CA ALA A 226 -21.06 -11.12 -16.04
C ALA A 226 -21.95 -9.91 -16.40
N ARG A 227 -23.27 -10.00 -16.18
CA ARG A 227 -24.17 -8.85 -16.40
C ARG A 227 -23.92 -7.69 -15.45
N LEU A 228 -23.64 -7.96 -14.18
CA LEU A 228 -23.26 -6.92 -13.23
C LEU A 228 -22.00 -6.18 -13.70
N GLU A 229 -21.01 -6.91 -14.20
CA GLU A 229 -19.78 -6.33 -14.76
C GLU A 229 -20.05 -5.49 -16.02
N GLU A 230 -20.89 -5.96 -16.95
CA GLU A 230 -21.32 -5.19 -18.13
C GLU A 230 -21.95 -3.84 -17.76
N HIS A 231 -22.74 -3.82 -16.68
CA HIS A 231 -23.37 -2.61 -16.13
C HIS A 231 -22.44 -1.80 -15.21
N ARG A 232 -21.19 -2.26 -14.98
CA ARG A 232 -20.20 -1.65 -14.08
C ARG A 232 -20.68 -1.57 -12.63
N ILE A 233 -21.44 -2.55 -12.19
CA ILE A 233 -21.96 -2.65 -10.82
C ILE A 233 -21.10 -3.66 -10.07
N PRO A 234 -20.19 -3.21 -9.19
CA PRO A 234 -19.39 -4.14 -8.41
C PRO A 234 -20.25 -4.76 -7.29
N LEU A 235 -19.86 -5.97 -6.86
CA LEU A 235 -20.63 -6.76 -5.88
C LEU A 235 -20.93 -6.02 -4.55
N HIS A 236 -19.99 -5.18 -4.10
CA HIS A 236 -20.16 -4.36 -2.89
C HIS A 236 -21.09 -3.14 -3.06
N HIS A 237 -21.65 -2.91 -4.25
CA HIS A 237 -22.64 -1.86 -4.52
C HIS A 237 -23.96 -2.44 -5.05
N VAL A 238 -24.16 -3.74 -4.90
CA VAL A 238 -25.38 -4.41 -5.35
C VAL A 238 -26.57 -3.96 -4.49
N THR A 239 -27.65 -3.58 -5.16
CA THR A 239 -28.96 -3.30 -4.57
C THR A 239 -30.03 -4.12 -5.26
N VAL A 240 -31.22 -4.20 -4.68
CA VAL A 240 -32.37 -4.92 -5.28
C VAL A 240 -32.72 -4.31 -6.64
N GLU A 241 -32.78 -2.98 -6.74
CA GLU A 241 -33.13 -2.28 -7.98
C GLU A 241 -32.11 -2.55 -9.09
N ASN A 242 -30.81 -2.56 -8.72
CA ASN A 242 -29.74 -2.87 -9.66
C ASN A 242 -29.89 -4.30 -10.21
N LEU A 243 -30.20 -5.27 -9.36
CA LEU A 243 -30.39 -6.67 -9.77
C LEU A 243 -31.61 -6.87 -10.67
N GLU A 244 -32.75 -6.28 -10.29
CA GLU A 244 -33.98 -6.34 -11.08
C GLU A 244 -33.81 -5.68 -12.47
N SER A 245 -32.93 -4.67 -12.57
CA SER A 245 -32.65 -3.98 -13.82
C SER A 245 -31.84 -4.80 -14.83
N LEU A 246 -31.20 -5.91 -14.42
CA LEU A 246 -30.33 -6.72 -15.28
C LEU A 246 -31.10 -7.47 -16.39
N ARG A 247 -32.43 -7.58 -16.28
CA ARG A 247 -33.31 -8.25 -17.26
C ARG A 247 -32.77 -9.61 -17.72
N LEU A 248 -32.38 -10.43 -16.75
CA LEU A 248 -31.86 -11.79 -16.93
C LEU A 248 -32.96 -12.81 -17.19
#